data_AF-A0A9P7ERP1-F1
#
_entry.id   AF-A0A9P7ERP1-F1
#
_cell.length_a   1.000
_cell.length_b   1.000
_cell.length_c   1.000
_cell.angle_alpha   90.00
_cell.angle_beta   90.00
_cell.angle_gamma   90.00
#
_symmetry.space_group_name_H-M   'P 1'
#
loop_
_entity.id
_entity.type
_entity.pdbx_description
1 polymer ?
#
loop_
_entity_poly.entity_id
_entity_poly.type
_entity_poly.pdbx_seq_one_letter_code
_entity_poly.pdbx_strand_id
1 'polypeptide(L)'
;IQVWHSNRNPQLILNYYLDTIAELGHMPLITQSDLGTKNYGIANAQTFLRQRYDPTLQGTLQHRWMRTKKNVMPEITWSQLRCRFTPGFENLLDEGVIEGWYDSADTLQ
;
A
#
# COMPACT_ATOMS: atom_id res chain seq x y z
N ILE A 1 2.10 -12.21 -3.25
CA ILE A 1 2.79 -10.92 -3.03
C ILE A 1 3.20 -10.38 -4.40
N GLN A 2 2.77 -9.16 -4.77
CA GLN A 2 3.05 -8.56 -6.08
C GLN A 2 4.21 -7.55 -5.95
N VAL A 3 5.41 -7.95 -6.34
CA VAL A 3 6.60 -7.09 -6.19
C VAL A 3 6.65 -6.06 -7.32
N TRP A 4 6.97 -4.81 -6.99
CA TRP A 4 7.18 -3.74 -7.97
C TRP A 4 8.33 -2.85 -7.52
N HIS A 5 9.06 -2.30 -8.49
CA HIS A 5 10.27 -1.48 -8.25
C HIS A 5 9.97 -0.10 -7.62
N SER A 6 8.70 0.30 -7.50
CA SER A 6 8.30 1.61 -6.98
C SER A 6 6.91 1.59 -6.31
N ASN A 7 6.72 2.42 -5.28
CA ASN A 7 5.40 2.64 -4.70
C ASN A 7 4.53 3.63 -5.50
N ARG A 8 5.03 4.16 -6.62
CA ARG A 8 4.29 5.07 -7.51
C ARG A 8 3.44 4.31 -8.54
N ASN A 9 2.78 3.25 -8.11
CA ASN A 9 1.85 2.49 -8.95
C ASN A 9 0.47 2.44 -8.26
N PRO A 10 -0.46 3.35 -8.62
CA PRO A 10 -1.79 3.40 -8.00
C PRO A 10 -2.63 2.13 -8.24
N GLN A 11 -2.42 1.43 -9.36
CA GLN A 11 -3.14 0.20 -9.69
C GLN A 11 -2.68 -0.95 -8.79
N LEU A 12 -1.37 -1.06 -8.56
CA LEU A 12 -0.82 -2.05 -7.63
C LEU A 12 -1.37 -1.86 -6.21
N ILE A 13 -1.39 -0.62 -5.72
CA ILE A 13 -1.92 -0.29 -4.39
C ILE A 13 -3.41 -0.62 -4.29
N LEU A 14 -4.18 -0.31 -5.34
CA LEU A 14 -5.60 -0.68 -5.41
C LEU A 14 -5.78 -2.20 -5.40
N ASN A 15 -5.00 -2.95 -6.18
CA ASN A 15 -5.07 -4.42 -6.21
C ASN A 15 -4.81 -5.00 -4.82
N TYR A 16 -3.77 -4.54 -4.12
CA TYR A 16 -3.51 -4.97 -2.75
C TYR A 16 -4.70 -4.78 -1.82
N TYR A 17 -5.38 -3.63 -1.92
CA TYR A 17 -6.57 -3.36 -1.14
C TYR A 17 -7.74 -4.29 -1.52
N LEU A 18 -8.00 -4.50 -2.82
CA LEU A 18 -9.08 -5.36 -3.30
C LEU A 18 -8.84 -6.85 -2.96
N ASP A 19 -7.62 -7.32 -3.12
CA ASP A 19 -7.22 -8.68 -2.75
C ASP A 19 -7.39 -8.88 -1.25
N THR A 20 -7.00 -7.90 -0.42
CA THR A 20 -7.16 -7.98 1.03
C THR A 20 -8.63 -8.10 1.45
N ILE A 21 -9.54 -7.29 0.88
CA ILE A 21 -10.97 -7.39 1.24
C ILE A 21 -11.59 -8.70 0.75
N ALA A 22 -11.12 -9.23 -0.38
CA ALA A 22 -11.58 -10.49 -0.94
C ALA A 22 -11.10 -11.67 -0.08
N GLU A 23 -9.83 -11.68 0.30
CA GLU A 23 -9.21 -12.70 1.16
C GLU A 23 -9.83 -12.71 2.57
N LEU A 24 -10.00 -11.54 3.18
CA LEU A 24 -10.58 -11.44 4.52
C LEU A 24 -12.11 -11.61 4.53
N GLY A 25 -12.78 -11.51 3.39
CA GLY A 25 -14.25 -11.49 3.30
C GLY A 25 -14.90 -10.29 3.99
N HIS A 26 -14.11 -9.28 4.36
CA HIS A 26 -14.54 -8.13 5.13
C HIS A 26 -13.99 -6.84 4.52
N MET A 27 -14.88 -5.85 4.36
CA MET A 27 -14.51 -4.52 3.87
C MET A 27 -14.58 -3.52 5.04
N PRO A 28 -13.56 -2.65 5.21
CA PRO A 28 -13.61 -1.61 6.24
C PRO A 28 -14.79 -0.65 6.02
N LEU A 29 -15.22 0.04 7.07
CA LEU A 29 -16.28 1.06 6.95
C LEU A 29 -15.74 2.35 6.31
N ILE A 30 -14.54 2.76 6.72
CA ILE A 30 -13.83 3.93 6.22
C ILE A 30 -12.36 3.55 6.04
N THR A 31 -11.73 4.04 4.97
CA THR A 31 -10.28 3.97 4.80
C THR A 31 -9.64 5.32 5.06
N GLN A 32 -8.33 5.34 5.30
CA GLN A 32 -7.59 6.56 5.61
C GLN A 32 -6.21 6.53 4.94
N SER A 33 -5.76 7.66 4.40
CA SER A 33 -4.42 7.77 3.83
C SER A 33 -3.89 9.22 3.80
N ASP A 34 -2.60 9.38 3.47
CA ASP A 34 -2.00 10.67 3.11
C ASP A 34 -2.59 11.22 1.80
N LEU A 35 -2.38 12.50 1.51
CA LEU A 35 -2.84 13.17 0.28
C LEU A 35 -2.14 12.69 -1.02
N GLY A 36 -1.47 11.54 -0.99
CA GLY A 36 -0.76 10.98 -2.14
C GLY A 36 -1.72 10.55 -3.24
N THR A 37 -1.43 10.94 -4.49
CA THR A 37 -2.25 10.61 -5.66
C THR A 37 -2.41 9.11 -5.90
N LYS A 38 -1.42 8.33 -5.44
CA LYS A 38 -1.41 6.86 -5.44
C LYS A 38 -2.60 6.24 -4.68
N ASN A 39 -3.20 6.96 -3.73
CA ASN A 39 -4.27 6.47 -2.89
C ASN A 39 -5.67 6.75 -3.45
N TYR A 40 -5.79 7.51 -4.55
CA TYR A 40 -7.10 7.78 -5.17
C TYR A 40 -7.82 6.49 -5.57
N GLY A 41 -7.08 5.45 -5.99
CA GLY A 41 -7.64 4.14 -6.28
C GLY A 41 -8.40 3.57 -5.08
N ILE A 42 -7.77 3.52 -3.90
CA ILE A 42 -8.39 3.04 -2.66
C ILE A 42 -9.59 3.92 -2.29
N ALA A 43 -9.43 5.25 -2.33
CA ALA A 43 -10.50 6.17 -1.93
C ALA A 43 -11.76 5.99 -2.80
N ASN A 44 -11.59 5.86 -4.12
CA ASN A 44 -12.68 5.69 -5.06
C ASN A 44 -13.30 4.30 -4.95
N ALA A 45 -12.49 3.24 -4.87
CA ALA A 45 -12.98 1.87 -4.77
C ALA A 45 -13.75 1.65 -3.47
N GLN A 46 -13.21 2.08 -2.32
CA GLN A 46 -13.89 2.02 -1.03
C GLN A 46 -15.24 2.76 -1.08
N THR A 47 -15.25 3.99 -1.62
CA THR A 47 -16.48 4.79 -1.74
C THR A 47 -17.51 4.11 -2.61
N PHE A 48 -17.11 3.65 -3.80
CA PHE A 48 -18.00 2.94 -4.72
C PHE A 48 -18.59 1.66 -4.09
N LEU A 49 -17.74 0.82 -3.51
CA LEU A 49 -18.17 -0.45 -2.92
C LEU A 49 -19.12 -0.21 -1.75
N ARG A 50 -18.79 0.70 -0.83
CA ARG A 50 -19.66 1.02 0.31
C ARG A 50 -21.02 1.57 -0.12
N GLN A 51 -21.06 2.47 -1.09
CA GLN A 51 -22.32 3.00 -1.62
C GLN A 51 -23.15 1.94 -2.35
N ARG A 52 -22.48 0.97 -3.01
CA ARG A 52 -23.17 -0.14 -3.67
C ARG A 52 -23.84 -1.08 -2.68
N TYR A 53 -23.22 -1.34 -1.54
CA TYR A 53 -23.78 -2.19 -0.48
C TYR A 53 -24.76 -1.45 0.44
N ASP A 54 -24.58 -0.15 0.62
CA ASP A 54 -25.42 0.70 1.46
C ASP A 54 -25.83 1.96 0.68
N PRO A 55 -27.01 1.95 0.04
CA PRO A 55 -27.50 3.08 -0.74
C PRO A 55 -27.65 4.37 0.06
N THR A 56 -27.72 4.32 1.40
CA THR A 56 -27.83 5.53 2.23
C THR A 56 -26.56 6.38 2.21
N LEU A 57 -25.44 5.78 1.79
CA LEU A 57 -24.14 6.45 1.69
C LEU A 57 -23.93 7.16 0.35
N GLN A 58 -24.89 7.09 -0.59
CA GLN A 58 -24.75 7.72 -1.91
C GLN A 58 -24.40 9.22 -1.79
N GLY A 59 -23.43 9.67 -2.59
CA GLY A 59 -22.96 11.05 -2.59
C GLY A 59 -22.02 11.42 -1.43
N THR A 60 -21.70 10.48 -0.52
CA THR A 60 -20.73 10.72 0.57
C THR A 60 -19.38 10.06 0.27
N LEU A 61 -18.30 10.53 0.90
CA LEU A 61 -16.94 9.97 0.72
C LEU A 61 -16.59 9.02 1.87
N GLN A 62 -16.23 7.77 1.55
CA GLN A 62 -15.86 6.74 2.55
C GLN A 62 -14.35 6.63 2.75
N HIS A 63 -13.66 7.74 2.56
CA HIS A 63 -12.22 7.86 2.73
C HIS A 63 -11.87 9.13 3.50
N ARG A 64 -10.90 9.02 4.42
CA ARG A 64 -10.36 10.15 5.18
C ARG A 64 -8.95 10.50 4.69
N TRP A 65 -8.85 11.68 4.08
CA TRP A 65 -7.56 12.28 3.72
C TRP A 65 -6.90 12.93 4.92
N MET A 66 -5.71 12.47 5.27
CA MET A 66 -4.93 13.01 6.38
C MET A 66 -3.89 14.01 5.89
N ARG A 67 -4.04 15.26 6.34
CA ARG A 67 -3.19 16.38 5.93
C ARG A 67 -1.92 16.56 6.78
N THR A 68 -1.90 16.07 8.04
CA THR A 68 -0.72 16.18 8.92
C THR A 68 -0.80 15.21 10.12
N LYS A 69 0.31 14.51 10.46
CA LYS A 69 0.56 13.75 11.73
C LYS A 69 -0.58 12.83 12.21
N LYS A 70 -1.36 12.24 11.29
CA LYS A 70 -2.52 11.38 11.63
C LYS A 70 -2.42 9.96 11.07
N ASN A 71 -1.34 9.64 10.37
CA ASN A 71 -1.05 8.28 9.89
C ASN A 71 -0.11 7.53 10.84
N VAL A 72 -0.19 7.82 12.13
CA VAL A 72 0.72 7.28 13.16
C VAL A 72 0.72 5.75 13.18
N MET A 73 -0.45 5.12 13.09
CA MET A 73 -0.56 3.66 13.11
C MET A 73 0.17 3.01 11.91
N PRO A 74 -0.15 3.37 10.64
CA PRO A 74 0.65 2.92 9.51
C PRO A 74 2.15 3.23 9.64
N GLU A 75 2.52 4.43 10.08
CA GLU A 75 3.93 4.83 10.24
C GLU A 75 4.67 3.96 11.27
N ILE A 76 4.03 3.61 12.39
CA ILE A 76 4.58 2.67 13.38
C ILE A 76 4.76 1.30 12.76
N THR A 77 3.77 0.79 12.03
CA THR A 77 3.88 -0.51 11.33
C THR A 77 5.03 -0.51 10.32
N TRP A 78 5.15 0.57 9.52
CA TRP A 78 6.26 0.75 8.59
C TRP A 78 7.62 0.79 9.31
N SER A 79 7.70 1.48 10.46
CA SER A 79 8.91 1.49 11.29
C SER A 79 9.27 0.10 11.79
N GLN A 80 8.30 -0.68 12.29
CA GLN A 80 8.57 -2.06 12.73
C GLN A 80 9.00 -2.97 11.58
N LEU A 81 8.37 -2.86 10.41
CA LEU A 81 8.78 -3.59 9.20
C LEU A 81 10.21 -3.24 8.79
N ARG A 82 10.55 -1.94 8.81
CA ARG A 82 11.90 -1.46 8.48
C ARG A 82 12.95 -1.98 9.47
N CYS A 83 12.64 -2.00 10.76
CA CYS A 83 13.58 -2.40 11.80
C CYS A 83 13.75 -3.93 11.92
N ARG A 84 12.69 -4.71 11.73
CA ARG A 84 12.69 -6.15 12.06
C ARG A 84 12.83 -7.07 10.86
N PHE A 85 12.33 -6.67 9.71
CA PHE A 85 12.24 -7.55 8.54
C PHE A 85 13.22 -7.14 7.44
N THR A 86 13.27 -5.84 7.17
CA THR A 86 14.02 -5.30 6.02
C THR A 86 15.53 -5.59 6.06
N PRO A 87 16.24 -5.55 7.22
CA PRO A 87 17.68 -5.80 7.24
C PRO A 87 18.06 -7.19 6.74
N GLY A 88 17.22 -8.21 6.94
CA GLY A 88 17.50 -9.56 6.44
C GLY A 88 17.54 -9.64 4.92
N PHE A 89 16.65 -8.90 4.25
CA PHE A 89 16.61 -8.83 2.79
C PHE A 89 17.71 -7.93 2.23
N GLU A 90 17.95 -6.77 2.86
CA GLU A 90 19.02 -5.86 2.44
C GLU A 90 20.39 -6.53 2.55
N ASN A 91 20.67 -7.25 3.64
CA ASN A 91 21.94 -7.96 3.79
C ASN A 91 22.14 -9.01 2.69
N LEU A 92 21.08 -9.75 2.31
CA LEU A 92 21.15 -10.75 1.25
C LEU A 92 21.37 -10.10 -0.13
N LEU A 93 20.74 -8.96 -0.37
CA LEU A 93 20.93 -8.19 -1.61
C LEU A 93 22.35 -7.61 -1.68
N ASP A 94 22.85 -7.05 -0.57
CA ASP A 94 24.22 -6.55 -0.47
C ASP A 94 25.25 -7.66 -0.67
N GLU A 95 25.03 -8.85 -0.09
CA GLU A 95 25.85 -10.03 -0.33
C GLU A 95 25.85 -10.41 -1.82
N GLY A 96 24.69 -10.40 -2.47
CA GLY A 96 24.59 -10.66 -3.91
C GLY A 96 25.34 -9.65 -4.78
N VAL A 97 25.43 -8.38 -4.37
CA VAL A 97 26.27 -7.38 -5.05
C VAL A 97 27.75 -7.64 -4.81
N ILE A 98 28.15 -7.97 -3.58
CA ILE A 98 29.54 -8.26 -3.20
C ILE A 98 30.06 -9.51 -3.95
N GLU A 99 29.25 -10.55 -4.03
CA GLU A 99 29.55 -11.81 -4.72
C GLU A 99 29.37 -11.74 -6.24
N GLY A 100 28.87 -10.61 -6.76
CA GLY A 100 28.70 -10.37 -8.21
C GLY A 100 27.58 -11.18 -8.86
N TRP A 101 26.53 -11.55 -8.10
CA TRP A 101 25.35 -12.25 -8.63
C TRP A 101 24.52 -11.38 -9.56
N TYR A 102 24.52 -10.07 -9.33
CA TYR A 102 23.85 -9.09 -10.18
C TYR A 102 24.52 -7.71 -10.04
N ASP A 103 24.33 -6.86 -11.05
CA ASP A 103 24.78 -5.47 -11.03
C ASP A 103 23.63 -4.55 -10.60
N SER A 104 23.80 -3.86 -9.47
CA SER A 104 22.79 -2.93 -8.96
C SER A 104 22.64 -1.65 -9.81
N ALA A 105 23.60 -1.35 -10.69
CA ALA A 105 23.54 -0.24 -11.63
C ALA A 105 22.87 -0.61 -12.97
N ASP A 106 22.69 -1.91 -13.26
CA ASP A 106 22.05 -2.37 -14.49
C ASP A 106 20.52 -2.34 -14.35
N THR A 107 19.92 -1.25 -14.81
CA THR A 107 18.45 -1.04 -14.77
C THR A 107 17.67 -1.82 -15.85
N LEU A 108 18.35 -2.64 -16.66
CA LEU A 108 17.76 -3.36 -17.80
C LEU A 108 17.66 -4.89 -17.61
N GLN A 109 18.12 -5.42 -16.47
CA GLN A 109 17.91 -6.81 -16.05
C GLN A 109 16.59 -7.02 -15.29
#